data_AF-A0A7C6DVN3-F1
#
_entry.id   AF-A0A7C6DVN3-F1
#
_cell.length_a   1.000
_cell.length_b   1.000
_cell.length_c   1.000
_cell.angle_alpha   90.00
_cell.angle_beta   90.00
_cell.angle_gamma   90.00
#
_symmetry.space_group_name_H-M   'P 1'
#
loop_
_entity.id
_entity.type
_entity.pdbx_description
1 polymer ?
#
loop_
_entity_poly.entity_id
_entity_poly.type
_entity_poly.pdbx_seq_one_letter_code
_entity_poly.pdbx_strand_id
1 'polypeptide(L)'
;NAPTYDNERFFEKITSDALRMAPHAFEGNARALTKYNYTNEAKNVTLPVVVVYGDKDVLLTLEQMKLTAQAFPNGKLVVLKDIGHSPVVETPQEIVKIIKE
;
A
#
# COMPACT_ATOMS: atom_id res chain seq x y z
N ASN A 1 9.04 -0.53 -6.04
CA ASN A 1 10.12 0.34 -5.53
C ASN A 1 10.15 0.25 -4.03
N ALA A 2 11.30 -0.16 -3.50
CA ALA A 2 11.58 -0.23 -2.07
C ALA A 2 12.95 0.42 -1.80
N PRO A 3 13.07 1.76 -1.99
CA PRO A 3 14.34 2.48 -2.03
C PRO A 3 15.19 2.36 -0.76
N THR A 4 14.58 2.03 0.38
CA THR A 4 15.28 1.88 1.66
C THR A 4 15.46 0.43 2.09
N TYR A 5 15.09 -0.54 1.25
CA TYR A 5 15.16 -1.95 1.60
C TYR A 5 16.53 -2.56 1.30
N ASP A 6 17.17 -3.13 2.32
CA ASP A 6 18.55 -3.62 2.28
C ASP A 6 18.68 -5.15 2.45
N ASN A 7 17.60 -5.86 2.81
CA ASN A 7 17.62 -7.30 3.00
C ASN A 7 17.43 -8.05 1.66
N GLU A 8 18.54 -8.21 0.94
CA GLU A 8 18.58 -8.85 -0.38
C GLU A 8 17.97 -10.26 -0.38
N ARG A 9 18.28 -11.09 0.62
CA ARG A 9 17.78 -12.47 0.68
C ARG A 9 16.26 -12.54 0.77
N PHE A 10 15.65 -11.66 1.57
CA PHE A 10 14.19 -11.59 1.65
C PHE A 10 13.61 -11.02 0.35
N PHE A 11 14.24 -10.00 -0.22
CA PHE A 11 13.82 -9.41 -1.48
C PHE A 11 13.81 -10.44 -2.63
N GLU A 12 14.87 -11.23 -2.76
CA GLU A 12 14.96 -12.35 -3.72
C GLU A 12 13.84 -13.37 -3.49
N LYS A 13 13.55 -13.70 -2.23
CA LYS A 13 12.47 -14.64 -1.92
C LYS A 13 11.11 -14.13 -2.39
N ILE A 14 10.73 -12.90 -2.00
CA ILE A 14 9.41 -12.35 -2.35
C ILE A 14 9.27 -12.08 -3.85
N THR A 15 10.37 -11.72 -4.53
CA THR A 15 10.36 -11.55 -5.99
C THR A 15 10.27 -12.88 -6.71
N SER A 16 11.01 -13.91 -6.26
CA SER A 16 10.90 -15.27 -6.77
C SER A 16 9.47 -15.81 -6.64
N ASP A 17 8.83 -15.59 -5.49
CA ASP A 17 7.43 -15.98 -5.27
C ASP A 17 6.46 -15.21 -6.18
N ALA A 18 6.65 -13.90 -6.35
CA ALA A 18 5.84 -13.10 -7.26
C ALA A 18 5.96 -13.56 -8.72
N LEU A 19 7.16 -13.94 -9.16
CA LEU A 19 7.40 -14.45 -10.52
C LEU A 19 6.73 -15.80 -10.80
N ARG A 20 6.30 -16.54 -9.77
CA ARG A 20 5.53 -17.79 -9.93
C ARG A 20 4.05 -17.55 -10.23
N MET A 21 3.59 -16.30 -10.22
CA MET A 21 2.18 -15.98 -10.52
C MET A 21 1.80 -16.46 -11.93
N ALA A 22 0.63 -17.09 -12.04
CA ALA A 22 0.14 -17.57 -13.33
C ALA A 22 -0.01 -16.39 -14.32
N PRO A 23 0.41 -16.52 -15.60
CA PRO A 23 0.42 -15.40 -16.54
C PRO A 23 -0.94 -14.68 -16.69
N HIS A 24 -2.04 -15.44 -16.75
CA HIS A 24 -3.37 -14.86 -16.86
C HIS A 24 -3.79 -14.07 -15.59
N ALA A 25 -3.23 -14.43 -14.43
CA ALA A 25 -3.47 -13.74 -13.16
C ALA A 25 -2.66 -12.44 -13.06
N PHE A 26 -1.46 -12.37 -13.65
CA PHE A 26 -0.66 -11.13 -13.71
C PHE A 26 -1.45 -10.01 -14.40
N GLU A 27 -1.88 -10.25 -15.64
CA GLU A 27 -2.65 -9.25 -16.38
C GLU A 27 -4.07 -9.07 -15.84
N GLY A 28 -4.70 -10.17 -15.39
CA GLY A 28 -6.04 -10.15 -14.81
C GLY A 28 -6.12 -9.25 -13.58
N ASN A 29 -5.15 -9.37 -12.67
CA ASN A 29 -5.05 -8.53 -11.49
C ASN A 29 -4.86 -7.05 -11.85
N ALA A 30 -3.93 -6.75 -12.76
CA ALA A 30 -3.70 -5.38 -13.21
C ALA A 30 -4.98 -4.75 -13.82
N ARG A 31 -5.70 -5.48 -14.68
CA ARG A 31 -6.97 -5.03 -15.26
C ARG A 31 -8.10 -4.88 -14.24
N ALA A 32 -8.09 -5.67 -13.16
CA ALA A 32 -9.08 -5.55 -12.10
C ALA A 32 -8.84 -4.28 -11.28
N LEU A 33 -7.58 -3.98 -10.92
CA LEU A 33 -7.20 -2.78 -10.18
C LEU A 33 -7.58 -1.48 -10.90
N THR A 34 -7.58 -1.45 -12.24
CA THR A 34 -8.01 -0.26 -13.00
C THR A 34 -9.52 -0.02 -12.98
N LYS A 35 -10.31 -1.04 -12.60
CA LYS A 35 -11.78 -0.97 -12.60
C LYS A 35 -12.36 -0.80 -11.20
N TYR A 36 -11.62 -1.17 -10.15
CA TYR A 36 -12.09 -1.06 -8.79
C TYR A 36 -12.16 0.40 -8.34
N ASN A 37 -13.35 0.80 -7.89
CA ASN A 37 -13.57 2.07 -7.23
C ASN A 37 -14.53 1.85 -6.07
N TYR A 38 -13.96 1.73 -4.86
CA TYR A 38 -14.71 1.50 -3.62
C TYR A 38 -15.02 2.79 -2.85
N THR A 39 -14.95 3.95 -3.51
CA THR A 39 -15.10 5.25 -2.83
C THR A 39 -16.46 5.40 -2.15
N ASN A 40 -17.53 4.81 -2.71
CA ASN A 40 -18.85 4.88 -2.11
C ASN A 40 -19.02 3.88 -0.97
N GLU A 41 -18.43 2.69 -1.12
CA GLU A 41 -18.43 1.62 -0.14
C GLU A 41 -17.61 1.98 1.09
N ALA A 42 -16.50 2.71 0.91
CA ALA A 42 -15.66 3.24 1.99
C ALA A 42 -16.45 4.08 3.00
N LYS A 43 -17.51 4.78 2.52
CA LYS A 43 -18.40 5.59 3.37
C LYS A 43 -19.19 4.75 4.39
N ASN A 44 -19.35 3.45 4.13
CA ASN A 44 -20.05 2.54 5.04
C ASN A 44 -19.13 1.97 6.14
N VAL A 45 -17.82 2.22 6.08
CA VAL A 45 -16.86 1.76 7.09
C VAL A 45 -16.81 2.79 8.22
N THR A 46 -17.47 2.50 9.33
CA THR A 46 -17.55 3.41 10.49
C THR A 46 -16.42 3.21 11.51
N LEU A 47 -15.63 2.16 11.37
CA LEU A 47 -14.44 1.93 12.21
C LEU A 47 -13.35 2.98 11.90
N PRO A 48 -12.44 3.27 12.84
CA PRO A 48 -11.23 4.04 12.54
C PRO A 48 -10.42 3.38 11.43
N VAL A 49 -9.99 4.16 10.44
CA VAL A 49 -9.16 3.67 9.32
C VAL A 49 -7.89 4.50 9.24
N VAL A 50 -6.74 3.83 9.19
CA VAL A 50 -5.45 4.46 8.92
C VAL A 50 -4.98 4.05 7.52
N VAL A 51 -4.81 5.06 6.67
CA VAL A 51 -4.19 4.93 5.36
C VAL A 51 -2.71 5.27 5.54
N VAL A 52 -1.81 4.34 5.21
CA VAL A 52 -0.37 4.54 5.31
C VAL A 52 0.22 4.70 3.91
N TYR A 53 1.06 5.72 3.72
CA TYR A 53 1.66 6.08 2.43
C TYR A 53 3.13 6.43 2.60
N GLY A 54 4.00 5.93 1.70
CA GLY A 54 5.40 6.35 1.63
C GLY A 54 5.59 7.52 0.66
N ASP A 55 6.34 8.55 1.05
CA ASP A 55 6.52 9.77 0.23
C ASP A 55 7.38 9.58 -1.04
N LYS A 56 8.03 8.41 -1.20
CA LYS A 56 8.78 8.00 -2.40
C LYS A 56 8.04 6.98 -3.25
N ASP A 57 6.75 6.74 -2.98
CA ASP A 57 5.92 5.93 -3.86
C ASP A 57 5.90 6.55 -5.27
N VAL A 58 6.12 5.71 -6.28
CA VAL A 58 6.12 6.11 -7.70
C VAL A 58 4.85 5.68 -8.42
N LEU A 59 4.03 4.83 -7.79
CA LEU A 59 2.80 4.30 -8.35
C LEU A 59 1.59 5.14 -7.93
N LEU A 60 1.65 5.72 -6.73
CA LEU A 60 0.58 6.50 -6.14
C LEU A 60 1.10 7.88 -5.74
N THR A 61 0.26 8.90 -5.91
CA THR A 61 0.57 10.27 -5.51
C THR A 61 -0.02 10.59 -4.13
N LEU A 62 0.58 11.56 -3.44
CA LEU A 62 0.06 12.06 -2.16
C LEU A 62 -1.42 12.49 -2.26
N GLU A 63 -1.82 13.14 -3.35
CA GLU A 63 -3.21 13.58 -3.53
C GLU A 63 -4.18 12.40 -3.66
N GLN A 64 -3.80 11.33 -4.37
CA GLN A 64 -4.61 10.10 -4.44
C GLN A 64 -4.78 9.47 -3.05
N MET A 65 -3.74 9.49 -2.21
CA MET A 65 -3.82 8.93 -0.87
C MET A 65 -4.60 9.80 0.11
N LYS A 66 -4.55 11.13 -0.03
CA LYS A 66 -5.45 12.04 0.69
C LYS A 66 -6.91 11.76 0.35
N LEU A 67 -7.23 11.63 -0.94
CA LEU A 67 -8.58 11.28 -1.38
C LEU A 67 -9.02 9.92 -0.84
N THR A 68 -8.10 8.94 -0.79
CA THR A 68 -8.36 7.62 -0.22
C THR A 68 -8.70 7.72 1.27
N ALA A 69 -7.94 8.47 2.06
CA ALA A 69 -8.23 8.67 3.48
C ALA A 69 -9.57 9.40 3.69
N GLN A 70 -9.86 10.41 2.87
CA GLN A 70 -11.12 11.17 2.93
C GLN A 70 -12.35 10.37 2.51
N ALA A 71 -12.19 9.29 1.74
CA ALA A 71 -13.30 8.40 1.38
C ALA A 71 -13.86 7.64 2.59
N PHE A 72 -13.04 7.45 3.64
CA PHE A 72 -13.47 6.85 4.90
C PHE A 72 -13.96 7.94 5.88
N PRO A 73 -15.14 7.78 6.51
CA PRO A 73 -15.67 8.75 7.46
C PRO A 73 -14.72 9.08 8.62
N ASN A 74 -14.03 8.05 9.11
CA ASN A 74 -13.06 8.13 10.21
C ASN A 74 -11.62 7.84 9.73
N GLY A 75 -11.31 8.24 8.49
CA GLY A 75 -10.01 8.01 7.86
C GLY A 75 -8.94 9.00 8.32
N LYS A 76 -7.73 8.48 8.53
CA LYS A 76 -6.50 9.26 8.78
C LYS A 76 -5.42 8.86 7.79
N LEU A 77 -4.65 9.83 7.30
CA LEU A 77 -3.48 9.57 6.47
C LEU A 77 -2.21 9.71 7.31
N VAL A 78 -1.39 8.66 7.31
CA VAL A 78 -0.02 8.67 7.85
C VAL A 78 0.94 8.64 6.67
N VAL A 79 1.77 9.68 6.55
CA VAL A 79 2.81 9.77 5.53
C VAL A 79 4.15 9.43 6.14
N LEU A 80 4.82 8.42 5.60
CA LEU A 80 6.14 7.97 6.00
C LEU A 80 7.19 8.60 5.09
N LYS A 81 8.18 9.25 5.71
CA LYS A 81 9.25 9.94 5.00
C LYS A 81 10.30 8.95 4.50
N ASP A 82 10.78 9.16 3.28
CA ASP A 82 11.82 8.37 2.61
C ASP A 82 11.43 6.89 2.41
N ILE A 83 10.13 6.56 2.43
CA ILE A 83 9.61 5.20 2.20
C ILE A 83 8.95 5.12 0.83
N GLY A 84 9.16 4.02 0.11
CA GLY A 84 8.55 3.75 -1.19
C GLY A 84 7.14 3.16 -1.11
N HIS A 85 6.83 2.32 -2.10
CA HIS A 85 5.48 1.79 -2.31
C HIS A 85 5.10 0.70 -1.29
N SER A 86 6.06 0.11 -0.60
CA SER A 86 5.81 -1.06 0.24
C SER A 86 6.26 -0.84 1.69
N PRO A 87 5.60 0.04 2.46
CA PRO A 87 5.92 0.28 3.88
C PRO A 87 6.01 -0.98 4.74
N VAL A 88 5.16 -1.98 4.47
CA VAL A 88 5.16 -3.26 5.20
C VAL A 88 6.44 -4.08 5.00
N VAL A 89 7.14 -3.87 3.88
CA VAL A 89 8.43 -4.49 3.57
C VAL A 89 9.56 -3.58 4.04
N GLU A 90 9.48 -2.29 3.71
CA GLU A 90 10.54 -1.30 3.95
C GLU A 90 10.72 -0.92 5.42
N THR A 91 9.63 -0.80 6.17
CA THR A 91 9.66 -0.38 7.58
C THR A 91 8.63 -1.14 8.43
N PRO A 92 8.79 -2.47 8.57
CA PRO A 92 7.82 -3.30 9.28
C PRO A 92 7.61 -2.86 10.75
N GLN A 93 8.65 -2.32 11.40
CA GLN A 93 8.55 -1.88 12.80
C GLN A 93 7.66 -0.63 12.96
N GLU A 94 7.76 0.34 12.05
CA GLU A 94 6.88 1.52 12.06
C GLU A 94 5.43 1.11 11.76
N ILE A 95 5.22 0.15 10.86
CA ILE A 95 3.88 -0.40 10.61
C ILE A 95 3.30 -1.07 11.85
N VAL A 96 4.10 -1.89 12.55
CA VAL A 96 3.66 -2.54 13.79
C VAL A 96 3.30 -1.51 14.86
N LYS A 97 4.04 -0.40 14.94
CA LYS A 97 3.72 0.70 15.85
C LYS A 97 2.38 1.35 15.49
N ILE A 98 2.17 1.71 14.22
CA ILE A 98 0.91 2.30 13.74
C ILE A 98 -0.29 1.39 14.01
N ILE A 99 -0.14 0.07 13.85
CA ILE A 99 -1.23 -0.91 14.10
C ILE A 99 -1.59 -1.00 15.59
N LYS A 100 -0.64 -0.73 16.49
CA LYS A 100 -0.82 -0.85 17.95
C LYS A 100 -1.38 0.41 18.62
N GLU A 101 -1.41 1.53 17.90
CA GLU A 101 -2.02 2.79 18.35
C GLU A 101 -3.55 2.72 18.33
#